data_AF-A0AAU4GKI1-F1
#
_entry.id   AF-A0AAU4GKI1-F1
#
_cell.length_a   1.000
_cell.length_b   1.000
_cell.length_c   1.000
_cell.angle_alpha   90.00
_cell.angle_beta   90.00
_cell.angle_gamma   90.00
#
_symmetry.space_group_name_H-M   'P 1'
#
loop_
_entity.id
_entity.type
_entity.pdbx_description
1 polymer ?
#
loop_
_entity_poly.entity_id
_entity_poly.type
_entity_poly.pdbx_seq_one_letter_code
_entity_poly.pdbx_strand_id
1 'polypeptide(L)'
;MGTVAELARTTGWTGRSYVSPDWDAVERALGVSLPAEYKELLAVFPPGTFNAPFLGDGSVIVHPPYPVGGVPDQLHQFETEMDELRDWRAGHPADVARPVFPEPEGMIPWARASRECLLWTRDSADPDRWAVAISNGGIWRYSEDSAVLEEFPVGAVDFLIGLVTGRITSRVLNPEGPDQPGPARLAAFEPVPEEEWRSFSAG
;
A
#
# COMPACT_ATOMS: atom_id res chain seq x y z
N MET A 1 10.70 -3.46 -15.31
CA MET A 1 10.28 -2.54 -14.25
C MET A 1 9.36 -1.53 -14.89
N GLY A 2 8.12 -1.51 -14.42
CA GLY A 2 7.11 -0.54 -14.80
C GLY A 2 7.51 0.85 -14.32
N THR A 3 6.85 1.86 -14.87
CA THR A 3 7.10 3.27 -14.54
C THR A 3 5.81 3.94 -14.12
N VAL A 4 5.89 5.03 -13.37
CA VAL A 4 4.70 5.82 -13.00
C VAL A 4 3.96 6.32 -14.24
N ALA A 5 4.70 6.65 -15.31
CA ALA A 5 4.14 6.99 -16.62
C ALA A 5 3.40 5.81 -17.30
N GLU A 6 3.89 4.58 -17.14
CA GLU A 6 3.17 3.38 -17.59
C GLU A 6 1.91 3.13 -16.76
N LEU A 7 1.98 3.28 -15.43
CA LEU A 7 0.82 3.19 -14.57
C LEU A 7 -0.25 4.23 -14.95
N ALA A 8 0.14 5.48 -15.20
CA ALA A 8 -0.78 6.55 -15.63
C ALA A 8 -1.46 6.22 -16.97
N ARG A 9 -0.72 5.69 -17.95
CA ARG A 9 -1.30 5.22 -19.22
C ARG A 9 -2.25 4.04 -19.01
N THR A 10 -1.88 3.10 -18.14
CA THR A 10 -2.66 1.91 -17.82
C THR A 10 -3.98 2.28 -17.14
N THR A 11 -3.97 3.25 -16.24
CA THR A 11 -5.17 3.70 -15.52
C THR A 11 -5.99 4.74 -16.29
N GLY A 12 -5.44 5.31 -17.37
CA GLY A 12 -6.03 6.43 -18.10
C GLY A 12 -5.90 7.77 -17.35
N TRP A 13 -5.10 7.85 -16.29
CA TRP A 13 -4.89 9.06 -15.52
C TRP A 13 -4.07 10.09 -16.31
N THR A 14 -4.60 11.31 -16.42
CA THR A 14 -3.95 12.44 -17.12
C THR A 14 -3.76 13.67 -16.23
N GLY A 15 -4.19 13.59 -14.97
CA GLY A 15 -4.06 14.66 -14.00
C GLY A 15 -2.68 14.71 -13.34
N ARG A 16 -2.62 15.45 -12.24
CA ARG A 16 -1.43 15.54 -11.37
C ARG A 16 -1.88 15.48 -9.91
N SER A 17 -0.97 15.08 -9.04
CA SER A 17 -1.19 15.15 -7.61
C SER A 17 -1.28 16.60 -7.15
N TYR A 18 -2.25 16.90 -6.28
CA TYR A 18 -2.34 18.18 -5.58
C TYR A 18 -1.59 18.16 -4.24
N VAL A 19 -0.99 17.01 -3.86
CA VAL A 19 -0.16 16.87 -2.66
C VAL A 19 1.32 16.84 -3.03
N SER A 20 2.16 17.39 -2.16
CA SER A 20 3.61 17.35 -2.30
C SER A 20 4.23 17.20 -0.91
N PRO A 21 4.38 15.96 -0.41
CA PRO A 21 4.99 15.72 0.90
C PRO A 21 6.43 16.24 0.97
N ASP A 22 6.85 16.75 2.14
CA ASP A 22 8.26 16.98 2.44
C ASP A 22 8.93 15.63 2.72
N TRP A 23 9.46 15.01 1.68
CA TRP A 23 10.09 13.70 1.76
C TRP A 23 11.31 13.66 2.69
N ASP A 24 12.07 14.76 2.79
CA ASP A 24 13.19 14.81 3.71
C ASP A 24 12.70 14.77 5.16
N ALA A 25 11.57 15.42 5.47
CA ALA A 25 10.95 15.31 6.79
C ALA A 25 10.42 13.90 7.08
N VAL A 26 9.74 13.28 6.11
CA VAL A 26 9.23 11.91 6.22
C VAL A 26 10.37 10.92 6.50
N GLU A 27 11.42 10.93 5.67
CA GLU A 27 12.54 9.99 5.80
C GLU A 27 13.35 10.24 7.09
N ARG A 28 13.46 11.50 7.53
CA ARG A 28 14.07 11.83 8.84
C ARG A 28 13.26 11.26 10.01
N ALA A 29 11.94 11.39 9.99
CA ALA A 29 11.07 10.87 11.04
C ALA A 29 11.05 9.33 11.05
N LEU A 30 11.03 8.72 9.86
CA LEU A 30 11.02 7.27 9.67
C LEU A 30 12.40 6.62 9.96
N GLY A 31 13.48 7.39 9.84
CA GLY A 31 14.86 6.92 10.02
C GLY A 31 15.39 6.07 8.86
N VAL A 32 14.66 5.99 7.75
CA VAL A 32 15.03 5.24 6.53
C VAL A 32 14.56 5.99 5.29
N SER A 33 15.31 5.85 4.20
CA SER A 33 14.86 6.36 2.90
C SER A 33 13.80 5.48 2.28
N LEU A 34 12.85 6.09 1.56
CA LEU A 34 11.78 5.40 0.87
C LEU A 34 12.10 5.24 -0.63
N PRO A 35 11.51 4.23 -1.30
CA PRO A 35 11.72 4.01 -2.74
C PRO A 35 11.46 5.28 -3.56
N ALA A 36 12.34 5.58 -4.51
CA ALA A 36 12.20 6.74 -5.39
C ALA A 36 10.90 6.68 -6.21
N GLU A 37 10.53 5.48 -6.67
CA GLU A 37 9.29 5.28 -7.43
C GLU A 37 8.02 5.58 -6.62
N TYR A 38 8.04 5.42 -5.29
CA TYR A 38 6.90 5.74 -4.43
C TYR A 38 6.71 7.26 -4.31
N LYS A 39 7.83 7.99 -4.21
CA LYS A 39 7.83 9.46 -4.19
C LYS A 39 7.35 10.02 -5.53
N GLU A 40 7.78 9.40 -6.65
CA GLU A 40 7.28 9.75 -7.99
C GLU A 40 5.79 9.41 -8.16
N LEU A 41 5.36 8.24 -7.67
CA LEU A 41 3.96 7.81 -7.69
C LEU A 41 3.05 8.88 -7.07
N LEU A 42 3.38 9.35 -5.87
CA LEU A 42 2.60 10.37 -5.15
C LEU A 42 2.74 11.80 -5.71
N ALA A 43 3.74 12.04 -6.57
CA ALA A 43 3.85 13.29 -7.32
C ALA A 43 2.90 13.32 -8.55
N VAL A 44 2.57 12.14 -9.10
CA VAL A 44 1.70 12.00 -10.28
C VAL A 44 0.25 11.73 -9.88
N PHE A 45 0.04 10.85 -8.91
CA PHE A 45 -1.27 10.45 -8.43
C PHE A 45 -1.58 11.15 -7.11
N PRO A 46 -2.73 11.86 -7.00
CA PRO A 46 -3.23 12.31 -5.71
C PRO A 46 -3.62 11.11 -4.83
N PRO A 47 -3.93 11.32 -3.54
CA PRO A 47 -4.57 10.29 -2.73
C PRO A 47 -5.76 9.70 -3.48
N GLY A 48 -5.89 8.38 -3.47
CA GLY A 48 -6.91 7.70 -4.26
C GLY A 48 -6.83 6.20 -4.22
N THR A 49 -7.75 5.60 -4.95
CA THR A 49 -8.01 4.17 -4.99
C THR A 49 -7.65 3.61 -6.37
N PHE A 50 -6.78 2.61 -6.40
CA PHE A 50 -6.50 1.79 -7.57
C PHE A 50 -7.44 0.59 -7.56
N ASN A 51 -8.38 0.56 -8.52
CA ASN A 51 -9.39 -0.47 -8.60
C ASN A 51 -8.91 -1.64 -9.45
N ALA A 52 -9.06 -2.86 -8.93
CA ALA A 52 -8.69 -4.09 -9.62
C ALA A 52 -9.93 -4.94 -9.87
N PRO A 53 -10.58 -4.84 -11.05
CA PRO A 53 -11.86 -5.50 -11.30
C PRO A 53 -11.79 -7.04 -11.30
N PHE A 54 -10.58 -7.60 -11.24
CA PHE A 54 -10.29 -9.04 -11.19
C PHE A 54 -10.03 -9.57 -9.77
N LEU A 55 -10.11 -8.70 -8.76
CA LEU A 55 -9.95 -9.03 -7.34
C LEU A 55 -11.23 -8.60 -6.64
N GLY A 56 -12.04 -9.55 -6.14
CA GLY A 56 -13.39 -9.35 -5.56
C GLY A 56 -13.76 -7.93 -5.11
N ASP A 57 -13.54 -7.61 -3.82
CA ASP A 57 -13.62 -6.26 -3.25
C ASP A 57 -12.28 -5.50 -3.32
N GLY A 58 -11.31 -6.07 -4.04
CA GLY A 58 -9.90 -5.70 -4.02
C GLY A 58 -9.65 -4.36 -4.69
N SER A 59 -9.39 -3.35 -3.87
CA SER A 59 -8.85 -2.07 -4.29
C SER A 59 -7.69 -1.70 -3.38
N VAL A 60 -6.71 -0.97 -3.92
CA VAL A 60 -5.56 -0.50 -3.15
C VAL A 60 -5.66 1.00 -3.02
N ILE A 61 -5.79 1.46 -1.79
CA ILE A 61 -5.85 2.87 -1.42
C ILE A 61 -4.42 3.33 -1.13
N VAL A 62 -3.96 4.31 -1.88
CA VAL A 62 -2.63 4.91 -1.74
C VAL A 62 -2.80 6.36 -1.34
N HIS A 63 -2.35 6.67 -0.13
CA HIS A 63 -2.39 8.01 0.44
C HIS A 63 -0.97 8.49 0.74
N PRO A 64 -0.68 9.80 0.57
CA PRO A 64 0.57 10.37 1.04
C PRO A 64 0.64 10.34 2.59
N PRO A 65 1.84 10.50 3.18
CA PRO A 65 1.99 10.75 4.61
C PRO A 65 1.03 11.82 5.13
N TYR A 66 0.39 11.56 6.28
CA TYR A 66 -0.54 12.52 6.89
C TYR A 66 0.26 13.57 7.67
N PRO A 67 -0.10 14.87 7.60
CA PRO A 67 0.51 15.85 8.48
C PRO A 67 0.02 15.62 9.93
N VAL A 68 0.96 15.46 10.87
CA VAL A 68 0.71 15.42 12.31
C VAL A 68 1.41 16.61 12.93
N GLY A 69 0.65 17.57 13.46
CA GLY A 69 1.22 18.82 13.98
C GLY A 69 1.98 19.63 12.92
N GLY A 70 1.59 19.50 11.64
CA GLY A 70 2.23 20.16 10.50
C GLY A 70 3.47 19.45 9.93
N VAL A 71 3.81 18.27 10.44
CA VAL A 71 4.94 17.45 9.94
C VAL A 71 4.38 16.18 9.29
N PRO A 72 4.76 15.82 8.06
CA PRO A 72 4.28 14.60 7.42
C PRO A 72 4.81 13.33 8.13
N ASP A 73 3.90 12.42 8.46
CA ASP A 73 4.16 11.15 9.12
C ASP A 73 3.60 9.99 8.26
N GLN A 74 4.51 9.11 7.82
CA GLN A 74 4.15 7.94 7.01
C GLN A 74 3.39 6.88 7.81
N LEU A 75 3.71 6.74 9.10
CA LEU A 75 3.22 5.65 9.94
C LEU A 75 1.89 5.97 10.59
N HIS A 76 1.61 7.24 10.84
CA HIS A 76 0.41 7.69 11.55
C HIS A 76 -0.88 7.08 10.99
N GLN A 77 -1.01 7.05 9.66
CA GLN A 77 -2.21 6.52 9.02
C GLN A 77 -2.34 4.99 9.11
N PHE A 78 -1.30 4.27 9.53
CA PHE A 78 -1.27 2.81 9.59
C PHE A 78 -1.08 2.28 11.03
N GLU A 79 -1.23 3.14 12.05
CA GLU A 79 -0.98 2.74 13.45
C GLU A 79 -1.79 1.49 13.84
N THR A 80 -3.08 1.48 13.54
CA THR A 80 -3.97 0.34 13.83
C THR A 80 -3.53 -0.91 13.10
N GLU A 81 -3.33 -0.86 11.78
CA GLU A 81 -2.94 -2.01 10.97
C GLU A 81 -1.59 -2.59 11.41
N MET A 82 -0.65 -1.72 11.79
CA MET A 82 0.68 -2.13 12.25
C MET A 82 0.65 -2.73 13.65
N ASP A 83 -0.19 -2.21 14.56
CA ASP A 83 -0.39 -2.80 15.89
C ASP A 83 -1.05 -4.17 15.79
N GLU A 84 -2.12 -4.30 14.99
CA GLU A 84 -2.78 -5.58 14.75
C GLU A 84 -1.83 -6.62 14.15
N LEU A 85 -0.97 -6.22 13.20
CA LEU A 85 0.02 -7.11 12.60
C LEU A 85 1.07 -7.59 13.62
N ARG A 86 1.54 -6.69 14.49
CA ARG A 86 2.51 -7.05 15.55
C ARG A 86 1.89 -8.00 16.55
N ASP A 87 0.67 -7.73 17.01
CA ASP A 87 -0.07 -8.57 17.94
C ASP A 87 -0.34 -9.95 17.34
N TRP A 88 -0.76 -10.01 16.07
CA TRP A 88 -0.94 -11.26 15.33
C TRP A 88 0.35 -12.08 15.31
N ARG A 89 1.47 -11.45 14.92
CA ARG A 89 2.78 -12.10 14.84
C ARG A 89 3.26 -12.62 16.20
N ALA A 90 2.97 -11.91 17.29
CA ALA A 90 3.34 -12.36 18.63
C ALA A 90 2.64 -13.68 19.02
N GLY A 91 1.39 -13.87 18.60
CA GLY A 91 0.65 -15.12 18.78
C GLY A 91 0.97 -16.20 17.74
N HIS A 92 1.33 -15.79 16.51
CA HIS A 92 1.48 -16.66 15.34
C HIS A 92 2.77 -16.33 14.56
N PRO A 93 3.97 -16.51 15.14
CA PRO A 93 5.22 -16.09 14.52
C PRO A 93 5.55 -16.84 13.22
N ALA A 94 4.97 -18.03 13.01
CA ALA A 94 5.13 -18.79 11.77
C ALA A 94 4.40 -18.16 10.57
N ASP A 95 3.33 -17.42 10.82
CA ASP A 95 2.51 -16.79 9.78
C ASP A 95 3.17 -15.51 9.24
N VAL A 96 3.96 -14.83 10.09
CA VAL A 96 4.66 -13.58 9.77
C VAL A 96 6.10 -13.69 10.28
N ALA A 97 6.93 -14.43 9.54
CA ALA A 97 8.34 -14.63 9.90
C ALA A 97 9.20 -13.36 9.74
N ARG A 98 8.72 -12.36 9.00
CA ARG A 98 9.40 -11.09 8.77
C ARG A 98 9.37 -10.20 10.01
N PRO A 99 10.41 -9.39 10.27
CA PRO A 99 10.33 -8.32 11.25
C PRO A 99 9.29 -7.28 10.80
N VAL A 100 8.67 -6.61 11.77
CA VAL A 100 7.68 -5.54 11.52
C VAL A 100 8.25 -4.26 12.11
N PHE A 101 8.23 -3.14 11.38
CA PHE A 101 8.75 -1.86 11.90
C PHE A 101 8.09 -1.58 13.27
N PRO A 102 8.82 -1.09 14.30
CA PRO A 102 10.17 -0.52 14.28
C PRO A 102 11.32 -1.51 14.51
N GLU A 103 11.08 -2.83 14.42
CA GLU A 103 12.18 -3.81 14.44
C GLU A 103 13.20 -3.48 13.31
N PRO A 104 14.51 -3.74 13.51
CA PRO A 104 15.49 -3.61 12.44
C PRO A 104 15.05 -4.38 11.19
N GLU A 105 15.19 -3.75 10.01
CA GLU A 105 14.74 -4.32 8.73
C GLU A 105 13.22 -4.62 8.67
N GLY A 106 12.46 -4.14 9.66
CA GLY A 106 11.04 -4.40 9.80
C GLY A 106 10.23 -3.76 8.69
N MET A 107 9.22 -4.49 8.20
CA MET A 107 8.37 -4.08 7.10
C MET A 107 7.67 -2.74 7.37
N ILE A 108 7.59 -1.88 6.35
CA ILE A 108 7.01 -0.52 6.45
C ILE A 108 5.76 -0.44 5.58
N PRO A 109 4.63 0.08 6.11
CA PRO A 109 3.38 0.18 5.36
C PRO A 109 3.40 1.33 4.35
N TRP A 110 2.75 1.14 3.21
CA TRP A 110 2.70 2.13 2.13
C TRP A 110 1.34 2.31 1.45
N ALA A 111 0.47 1.31 1.59
CA ALA A 111 -0.91 1.36 1.13
C ALA A 111 -1.78 0.42 1.96
N ARG A 112 -3.10 0.53 1.80
CA ARG A 112 -4.05 -0.40 2.39
C ARG A 112 -5.08 -0.86 1.37
N ALA A 113 -5.67 -2.01 1.62
CA ALA A 113 -6.90 -2.46 0.97
C ALA A 113 -8.04 -2.46 2.00
N SER A 114 -9.14 -3.17 1.74
CA SER A 114 -10.29 -3.15 2.65
C SER A 114 -9.94 -3.67 4.04
N ARG A 115 -9.07 -4.68 4.14
CA ARG A 115 -8.67 -5.29 5.42
C ARG A 115 -7.18 -5.54 5.51
N GLU A 116 -6.46 -5.34 4.42
CA GLU A 116 -5.06 -5.70 4.27
C GLU A 116 -4.17 -4.47 4.31
N CYS A 117 -3.00 -4.62 4.87
CA CYS A 117 -1.93 -3.65 4.78
C CYS A 117 -0.92 -4.09 3.72
N LEU A 118 -0.49 -3.18 2.86
CA LEU A 118 0.59 -3.38 1.92
C LEU A 118 1.87 -2.77 2.49
N LEU A 119 2.93 -3.57 2.53
CA LEU A 119 4.20 -3.23 3.16
C LEU A 119 5.38 -3.42 2.20
N TRP A 120 6.51 -2.81 2.53
CA TRP A 120 7.81 -3.09 1.90
C TRP A 120 8.63 -4.05 2.75
N THR A 121 9.25 -5.08 2.15
CA THR A 121 9.98 -6.16 2.85
C THR A 121 11.38 -5.80 3.36
N ARG A 122 11.93 -4.64 2.96
CA ARG A 122 13.22 -4.07 3.40
C ARG A 122 14.41 -5.03 3.43
N ASP A 123 14.46 -5.94 2.48
CA ASP A 123 15.48 -6.99 2.31
C ASP A 123 16.77 -6.52 1.61
N SER A 124 16.86 -5.23 1.29
CA SER A 124 17.99 -4.59 0.62
C SER A 124 18.33 -3.27 1.29
N ALA A 125 19.62 -2.92 1.32
CA ALA A 125 20.06 -1.59 1.75
C ALA A 125 19.66 -0.48 0.76
N ASP A 126 19.42 -0.85 -0.51
CA ASP A 126 18.89 0.02 -1.56
C ASP A 126 17.34 -0.05 -1.54
N PRO A 127 16.63 1.04 -1.18
CA PRO A 127 15.17 1.07 -1.10
C PRO A 127 14.47 0.78 -2.43
N ASP A 128 15.11 1.08 -3.56
CA ASP A 128 14.54 0.85 -4.89
C ASP A 128 14.47 -0.64 -5.27
N ARG A 129 14.96 -1.52 -4.39
CA ARG A 129 14.90 -2.97 -4.54
C ARG A 129 13.93 -3.65 -3.59
N TRP A 130 13.26 -2.90 -2.71
CA TRP A 130 12.34 -3.49 -1.75
C TRP A 130 11.14 -4.11 -2.47
N ALA A 131 10.80 -5.34 -2.08
CA ALA A 131 9.63 -6.04 -2.57
C ALA A 131 8.36 -5.62 -1.80
N VAL A 132 7.20 -5.86 -2.42
CA VAL A 132 5.89 -5.66 -1.80
C VAL A 132 5.51 -6.91 -1.00
N ALA A 133 4.99 -6.71 0.20
CA ALA A 133 4.27 -7.71 0.98
C ALA A 133 2.83 -7.25 1.21
N ILE A 134 1.91 -8.19 1.36
CA ILE A 134 0.52 -7.94 1.72
C ILE A 134 0.22 -8.77 2.95
N SER A 135 -0.37 -8.14 3.96
CA SER A 135 -0.77 -8.82 5.18
C SER A 135 -2.24 -8.57 5.52
N ASN A 136 -2.95 -9.61 5.92
CA ASN A 136 -4.25 -9.51 6.61
C ASN A 136 -4.15 -9.87 8.11
N GLY A 137 -2.92 -9.93 8.64
CA GLY A 137 -2.65 -10.29 10.03
C GLY A 137 -3.31 -9.31 10.99
N GLY A 138 -4.34 -9.77 11.67
CA GLY A 138 -5.17 -8.94 12.54
C GLY A 138 -6.51 -9.61 12.83
N ILE A 139 -7.34 -8.95 13.64
CA ILE A 139 -8.64 -9.49 14.06
C ILE A 139 -9.68 -9.51 12.93
N TRP A 140 -9.45 -8.76 11.85
CA TRP A 140 -10.36 -8.62 10.72
C TRP A 140 -10.09 -9.62 9.57
N ARG A 141 -9.20 -10.60 9.78
CA ARG A 141 -8.84 -11.60 8.77
C ARG A 141 -10.04 -12.34 8.20
N TYR A 142 -9.92 -12.77 6.94
CA TYR A 142 -11.03 -13.37 6.21
C TYR A 142 -11.47 -14.73 6.77
N SER A 143 -10.51 -15.63 6.99
CA SER A 143 -10.75 -16.96 7.57
C SER A 143 -9.49 -17.48 8.24
N GLU A 144 -9.62 -18.47 9.14
CA GLU A 144 -8.50 -19.14 9.82
C GLU A 144 -7.53 -19.87 8.87
N ASP A 145 -7.98 -20.23 7.67
CA ASP A 145 -7.20 -20.96 6.67
C ASP A 145 -6.56 -20.04 5.60
N SER A 146 -6.93 -18.75 5.59
CA SER A 146 -6.37 -17.77 4.65
C SER A 146 -4.89 -17.54 4.92
N ALA A 147 -4.10 -17.37 3.84
CA ALA A 147 -2.73 -16.91 3.97
C ALA A 147 -2.69 -15.55 4.68
N VAL A 148 -1.76 -15.40 5.62
CA VAL A 148 -1.62 -14.18 6.41
C VAL A 148 -0.70 -13.17 5.73
N LEU A 149 0.40 -13.64 5.16
CA LEU A 149 1.40 -12.84 4.47
C LEU A 149 1.64 -13.41 3.07
N GLU A 150 1.72 -12.53 2.07
CA GLU A 150 2.13 -12.88 0.71
C GLU A 150 3.09 -11.83 0.17
N GLU A 151 4.21 -12.28 -0.41
CA GLU A 151 5.27 -11.41 -0.93
C GLU A 151 5.32 -11.48 -2.45
N PHE A 152 5.57 -10.33 -3.07
CA PHE A 152 5.68 -10.13 -4.50
C PHE A 152 7.04 -9.48 -4.80
N PRO A 153 7.93 -10.14 -5.58
CA PRO A 153 9.29 -9.66 -5.83
C PRO A 153 9.32 -8.51 -6.86
N VAL A 154 8.50 -7.49 -6.61
CA VAL A 154 8.32 -6.30 -7.45
C VAL A 154 8.16 -5.07 -6.55
N GLY A 155 8.47 -3.90 -7.10
CA GLY A 155 8.21 -2.62 -6.45
C GLY A 155 6.72 -2.24 -6.45
N ALA A 156 6.39 -1.13 -5.80
CA ALA A 156 5.02 -0.66 -5.62
C ALA A 156 4.34 -0.33 -6.97
N VAL A 157 5.07 0.27 -7.91
CA VAL A 157 4.51 0.64 -9.21
C VAL A 157 4.21 -0.59 -10.07
N ASP A 158 5.16 -1.53 -10.13
CA ASP A 158 4.97 -2.80 -10.83
C ASP A 158 3.81 -3.60 -10.20
N PHE A 159 3.70 -3.58 -8.87
CA PHE A 159 2.59 -4.19 -8.16
C PHE A 159 1.25 -3.59 -8.57
N LEU A 160 1.11 -2.25 -8.54
CA LEU A 160 -0.12 -1.56 -8.95
C LEU A 160 -0.47 -1.80 -10.43
N ILE A 161 0.50 -1.78 -11.34
CA ILE A 161 0.28 -2.13 -12.76
C ILE A 161 -0.23 -3.56 -12.87
N GLY A 162 0.41 -4.51 -12.19
CA GLY A 162 0.00 -5.91 -12.20
C GLY A 162 -1.41 -6.09 -11.63
N LEU A 163 -1.75 -5.35 -10.58
CA LEU A 163 -3.05 -5.37 -9.93
C LEU A 163 -4.17 -4.89 -10.86
N VAL A 164 -4.05 -3.67 -11.41
CA VAL A 164 -5.10 -3.07 -12.26
C VAL A 164 -5.25 -3.78 -13.60
N THR A 165 -4.21 -4.48 -14.08
CA THR A 165 -4.25 -5.28 -15.31
C THR A 165 -4.63 -6.74 -15.09
N GLY A 166 -4.81 -7.17 -13.83
CA GLY A 166 -5.09 -8.57 -13.48
C GLY A 166 -3.92 -9.53 -13.71
N ARG A 167 -2.70 -9.03 -13.90
CA ARG A 167 -1.48 -9.87 -14.00
C ARG A 167 -0.98 -10.35 -12.64
N ILE A 168 -1.31 -9.62 -11.59
CA ILE A 168 -1.06 -10.01 -10.20
C ILE A 168 -2.39 -10.37 -9.56
N THR A 169 -2.44 -11.59 -9.03
CA THR A 169 -3.49 -12.04 -8.12
C THR A 169 -2.87 -12.29 -6.75
N SER A 170 -3.64 -12.07 -5.69
CA SER A 170 -3.20 -12.31 -4.33
C SER A 170 -4.21 -13.17 -3.59
N ARG A 171 -3.72 -14.17 -2.86
CA ARG A 171 -4.52 -15.02 -1.97
C ARG A 171 -4.87 -14.31 -0.67
N VAL A 172 -4.18 -13.21 -0.35
CA VAL A 172 -4.45 -12.36 0.80
C VAL A 172 -5.54 -11.34 0.46
N LEU A 173 -5.42 -10.66 -0.70
CA LEU A 173 -6.44 -9.70 -1.17
C LEU A 173 -7.71 -10.37 -1.73
N ASN A 174 -7.59 -11.59 -2.24
CA ASN A 174 -8.71 -12.33 -2.81
C ASN A 174 -8.67 -13.81 -2.37
N PRO A 175 -8.98 -14.09 -1.09
CA PRO A 175 -8.89 -15.44 -0.54
C PRO A 175 -9.90 -16.43 -1.13
N GLU A 176 -11.02 -15.94 -1.68
CA GLU A 176 -12.06 -16.78 -2.29
C GLU A 176 -11.80 -17.10 -3.78
N GLY A 177 -10.76 -16.50 -4.36
CA GLY A 177 -10.30 -16.81 -5.71
C GLY A 177 -10.87 -15.91 -6.82
N PRO A 178 -10.34 -16.03 -8.04
CA PRO A 178 -10.58 -15.09 -9.14
C PRO A 178 -12.00 -15.14 -9.74
N ASP A 179 -12.81 -16.12 -9.35
CA ASP A 179 -14.15 -16.36 -9.92
C ASP A 179 -15.25 -15.47 -9.31
N GLN A 180 -14.94 -14.64 -8.32
CA GLN A 180 -15.87 -13.61 -7.89
C GLN A 180 -15.89 -12.45 -8.88
N PRO A 181 -17.08 -12.12 -9.45
CA PRO A 181 -17.19 -10.92 -10.27
C PRO A 181 -16.95 -9.69 -9.39
N GLY A 182 -15.85 -8.98 -9.65
CA GLY A 182 -15.60 -7.67 -9.06
C GLY A 182 -16.70 -6.67 -9.44
N PRO A 183 -16.81 -5.53 -8.73
CA PRO A 183 -17.81 -4.51 -9.04
C PRO A 183 -17.68 -4.05 -10.50
N ALA A 184 -18.81 -4.00 -11.21
CA ALA A 184 -18.83 -3.63 -12.62
C ALA A 184 -18.41 -2.16 -12.83
N ARG A 185 -17.46 -1.93 -13.74
CA ARG A 185 -17.08 -0.62 -14.32
C ARG A 185 -16.63 0.46 -13.32
N LEU A 186 -15.68 0.16 -12.44
CA LEU A 186 -14.92 1.21 -11.77
C LEU A 186 -13.81 1.74 -12.69
N ALA A 187 -13.45 3.02 -12.54
CA ALA A 187 -12.25 3.53 -13.18
C ALA A 187 -11.04 2.85 -12.54
N ALA A 188 -10.00 2.52 -13.32
CA ALA A 188 -8.81 1.85 -12.79
C ALA A 188 -8.08 2.68 -11.71
N PHE A 189 -8.28 4.00 -11.70
CA PHE A 189 -7.88 4.88 -10.61
C PHE A 189 -8.98 5.91 -10.32
N GLU A 190 -9.33 6.07 -9.04
CA GLU A 190 -10.30 7.03 -8.54
C GLU A 190 -9.64 7.97 -7.52
N PRO A 191 -9.41 9.25 -7.86
CA PRO A 191 -8.79 10.20 -6.95
C PRO A 191 -9.76 10.65 -5.86
N VAL A 192 -9.27 10.84 -4.64
CA VAL A 192 -9.96 11.61 -3.60
C VAL A 192 -9.96 13.09 -4.03
N PRO A 193 -11.10 13.79 -4.03
CA PRO A 193 -11.15 15.22 -4.29
C PRO A 193 -10.31 16.03 -3.29
N GLU A 194 -9.65 17.10 -3.75
CA GLU A 194 -8.76 17.90 -2.89
C GLU A 194 -9.48 18.48 -1.65
N GLU A 195 -10.72 18.93 -1.80
CA GLU A 195 -11.52 19.48 -0.70
C GLU A 195 -11.81 18.42 0.38
N GLU A 196 -12.10 17.19 -0.05
CA GLU A 196 -12.32 16.04 0.83
C GLU A 196 -11.02 15.64 1.54
N TRP A 197 -9.92 15.55 0.79
CA TRP A 197 -8.61 15.25 1.35
C TRP A 197 -8.18 16.25 2.43
N ARG A 198 -8.35 17.55 2.16
CA ARG A 198 -8.03 18.62 3.11
C ARG A 198 -8.84 18.53 4.41
N SER A 199 -10.04 17.94 4.36
CA SER A 199 -10.86 17.74 5.56
C SER A 199 -10.29 16.64 6.48
N PHE A 200 -9.62 15.63 5.91
CA PHE A 200 -8.95 14.58 6.67
C PHE A 200 -7.59 15.02 7.22
N SER A 201 -6.89 15.91 6.50
CA SER A 201 -5.53 16.35 6.84
C SER A 201 -5.46 17.61 7.71
N ALA A 202 -6.60 18.17 8.14
CA ALA A 202 -6.65 19.39 8.97
C ALA A 202 -6.53 19.12 10.49
N GLY A 203 -6.20 17.89 10.88
CA GLY A 203 -6.04 17.43 12.27
C GLY A 203 -4.74 17.86 12.92
#